data_AF-A0A9X2BVG1-F1
#
_entry.id   AF-A0A9X2BVG1-F1
#
_cell.length_a   1.000
_cell.length_b   1.000
_cell.length_c   1.000
_cell.angle_alpha   90.00
_cell.angle_beta   90.00
_cell.angle_gamma   90.00
#
_symmetry.space_group_name_H-M   'P 1'
#
loop_
_entity.id
_entity.type
_entity.pdbx_description
1 polymer ?
#
loop_
_entity_poly.entity_id
_entity_poly.type
_entity_poly.pdbx_seq_one_letter_code
_entity_poly.pdbx_strand_id
1 'polypeptide(L)'
;MSVETLIGADPDVLIVPDWKTYDGSDANTLKEALYANPKLSSMKAIKNKQIYAVDYNYMFGYGYNTIDGMEQLAKEMYPDLFK
;
A
#
# COMPACT_ATOMS: atom_id res chain seq x y z
N MET A 1 -6.60 -10.81 -8.68
CA MET A 1 -6.64 -11.46 -7.35
C MET A 1 -8.06 -11.37 -6.82
N SER A 2 -8.62 -12.44 -6.23
CA SER A 2 -9.95 -12.38 -5.60
C SER A 2 -9.85 -11.87 -4.16
N VAL A 3 -10.96 -11.38 -3.61
CA VAL A 3 -11.07 -10.98 -2.19
C VAL A 3 -10.77 -12.17 -1.27
N GLU A 4 -11.23 -13.37 -1.63
CA GLU A 4 -10.99 -14.59 -0.84
C GLU A 4 -9.50 -14.97 -0.80
N THR A 5 -8.78 -14.79 -1.92
CA THR A 5 -7.33 -15.02 -1.96
C THR A 5 -6.61 -14.05 -1.04
N LEU A 6 -7.02 -12.78 -1.03
CA LEU A 6 -6.45 -11.75 -0.18
C LEU A 6 -6.71 -12.02 1.32
N ILE A 7 -7.93 -12.44 1.67
CA ILE A 7 -8.28 -12.86 3.03
C ILE A 7 -7.47 -14.09 3.45
N GLY A 8 -7.35 -15.10 2.58
CA GLY A 8 -6.59 -16.32 2.86
C GLY A 8 -5.09 -16.09 3.02
N ALA A 9 -4.52 -15.10 2.32
CA ALA A 9 -3.12 -14.72 2.47
C ALA A 9 -2.83 -13.97 3.78
N ASP A 10 -3.84 -13.26 4.33
CA ASP A 10 -3.78 -12.49 5.59
C ASP A 10 -2.44 -11.75 5.82
N PRO A 11 -2.06 -10.83 4.91
CA PRO A 11 -0.76 -10.18 4.98
C PRO A 11 -0.65 -9.25 6.19
N ASP A 12 0.55 -9.18 6.78
CA ASP A 12 0.86 -8.22 7.85
C ASP A 12 0.89 -6.77 7.33
N VAL A 13 1.31 -6.58 6.07
CA VAL A 13 1.35 -5.28 5.37
C VAL A 13 0.76 -5.45 3.97
N LEU A 14 -0.11 -4.52 3.57
CA LEU A 14 -0.65 -4.45 2.21
C LEU A 14 -0.13 -3.19 1.50
N ILE A 15 0.62 -3.38 0.42
CA ILE A 15 1.10 -2.27 -0.42
C ILE A 15 0.21 -2.21 -1.65
N VAL A 16 -0.36 -1.04 -1.91
CA VAL A 16 -1.17 -0.77 -3.10
C VAL A 16 -0.47 0.25 -4.01
N PRO A 17 -0.55 0.10 -5.33
CA PRO A 17 -0.10 1.14 -6.25
C PRO A 17 -0.93 2.42 -6.11
N ASP A 18 -0.26 3.56 -6.24
CA ASP A 18 -0.83 4.89 -6.42
C ASP A 18 -0.64 5.33 -7.88
N TRP A 19 -1.75 5.64 -8.55
CA TRP A 19 -1.76 6.09 -9.95
C TRP A 19 -1.95 7.59 -10.09
N LYS A 20 -1.85 8.36 -8.99
CA LYS A 20 -2.01 9.81 -9.01
C LYS A 20 -1.18 10.52 -10.08
N THR A 21 0.04 10.06 -10.33
CA THR A 21 0.92 10.62 -11.37
C THR A 21 0.54 10.22 -12.80
N TYR A 22 -0.25 9.17 -12.98
CA TYR A 22 -0.68 8.66 -14.28
C TYR A 22 -2.06 9.18 -14.70
N ASP A 23 -3.06 9.11 -13.81
CA ASP A 23 -4.46 9.47 -14.14
C ASP A 23 -5.15 10.36 -13.08
N GLY A 24 -4.41 10.79 -12.04
CA GLY A 24 -4.95 11.60 -10.96
C GLY A 24 -5.76 10.83 -9.92
N SER A 25 -5.81 9.49 -10.00
CA SER A 25 -6.44 8.64 -8.98
C SER A 25 -5.79 8.85 -7.62
N ASP A 26 -6.60 8.98 -6.57
CA ASP A 26 -6.08 9.15 -5.22
C ASP A 26 -6.09 7.82 -4.46
N ALA A 27 -4.90 7.29 -4.17
CA ALA A 27 -4.77 6.03 -3.44
C ALA A 27 -5.41 6.06 -2.03
N ASN A 28 -5.69 7.23 -1.44
CA ASN A 28 -6.41 7.27 -0.16
C ASN A 28 -7.86 6.80 -0.32
N THR A 29 -8.51 7.09 -1.45
CA THR A 29 -9.87 6.59 -1.72
C THR A 29 -9.88 5.06 -1.72
N LEU A 30 -8.87 4.42 -2.31
CA LEU A 30 -8.71 2.97 -2.28
C LEU A 30 -8.43 2.47 -0.85
N LYS A 31 -7.53 3.12 -0.10
CA LYS A 31 -7.23 2.76 1.30
C LYS A 31 -8.48 2.84 2.17
N GLU A 32 -9.27 3.91 2.06
CA GLU A 32 -10.52 4.09 2.78
C GLU A 32 -11.54 3.00 2.42
N ALA A 33 -11.68 2.67 1.13
CA ALA A 33 -12.56 1.58 0.69
C ALA A 33 -12.11 0.21 1.25
N LEU A 34 -10.80 -0.04 1.34
CA LEU A 34 -10.26 -1.26 1.95
C LEU A 34 -10.58 -1.32 3.45
N TYR A 35 -10.34 -0.23 4.19
CA TYR A 35 -10.65 -0.15 5.63
C TYR A 35 -12.15 -0.25 5.92
N ALA A 36 -13.01 0.31 5.05
CA ALA A 36 -14.46 0.27 5.21
C ALA A 36 -15.09 -1.09 4.83
N ASN A 37 -14.33 -1.98 4.18
CA ASN A 37 -14.88 -3.25 3.69
C ASN A 37 -15.02 -4.28 4.84
N PRO A 38 -16.25 -4.67 5.23
CA PRO A 38 -16.46 -5.58 6.35
C PRO A 38 -15.88 -6.98 6.10
N LYS A 39 -15.75 -7.40 4.83
CA LYS A 39 -15.17 -8.71 4.48
C LYS A 39 -13.66 -8.77 4.74
N LEU A 40 -12.98 -7.62 4.75
CA LEU A 40 -11.53 -7.53 4.98
C LEU A 40 -11.20 -7.25 6.46
N SER A 41 -12.21 -6.94 7.28
CA SER A 41 -12.04 -6.48 8.68
C SER A 41 -11.25 -7.44 9.58
N SER A 42 -11.19 -8.73 9.26
CA SER A 42 -10.43 -9.73 10.00
C SER A 42 -8.93 -9.70 9.70
N MET A 43 -8.51 -9.14 8.57
CA MET A 43 -7.12 -9.18 8.10
C MET A 43 -6.18 -8.38 9.00
N LYS A 44 -4.94 -8.85 9.15
CA LYS A 44 -3.90 -8.18 9.96
C LYS A 44 -3.59 -6.77 9.46
N ALA A 45 -3.32 -6.60 8.16
CA ALA A 45 -3.03 -5.28 7.59
C ALA A 45 -4.15 -4.26 7.82
N ILE A 46 -5.42 -4.70 7.85
CA ILE A 46 -6.58 -3.85 8.13
C ILE A 46 -6.63 -3.46 9.61
N LYS A 47 -6.57 -4.44 10.52
CA LYS A 47 -6.60 -4.21 11.98
C LYS A 47 -5.46 -3.33 12.47
N ASN A 48 -4.27 -3.54 11.91
CA ASN A 48 -3.05 -2.86 12.34
C ASN A 48 -2.80 -1.55 11.56
N LYS A 49 -3.72 -1.17 10.66
CA LYS A 49 -3.60 0.01 9.78
C LYS A 49 -2.28 0.04 8.99
N GLN A 50 -1.86 -1.12 8.51
CA GLN A 50 -0.63 -1.34 7.73
C GLN A 50 -0.93 -1.41 6.24
N ILE A 51 -1.62 -0.39 5.70
CA ILE A 51 -1.86 -0.24 4.27
C ILE A 51 -1.13 0.99 3.77
N TYR A 52 -0.20 0.78 2.85
CA TYR A 52 0.67 1.80 2.29
C TYR A 52 0.42 1.93 0.79
N ALA A 53 0.53 3.15 0.29
CA ALA A 53 0.41 3.43 -1.13
C ALA A 53 1.78 3.84 -1.68
N VAL A 54 2.15 3.35 -2.85
CA VAL A 54 3.42 3.69 -3.50
C VAL A 54 3.13 4.05 -4.94
N ASP A 55 3.71 5.15 -5.42
CA ASP A 55 3.59 5.54 -6.82
C ASP A 55 3.91 4.35 -7.75
N TYR A 56 3.03 4.12 -8.71
CA TYR A 56 3.16 3.01 -9.65
C TYR A 56 4.52 3.01 -10.36
N ASN A 57 5.05 4.18 -10.74
CA ASN A 57 6.35 4.28 -11.40
C ASN A 57 7.51 3.99 -10.45
N TYR A 58 7.34 4.19 -9.14
CA TYR A 58 8.36 3.78 -8.18
C TYR A 58 8.41 2.26 -8.03
N MET A 59 7.27 1.58 -8.07
CA MET A 59 7.22 0.11 -8.01
C MET A 59 7.64 -0.55 -9.33
N PHE A 60 7.25 0.01 -10.48
CA PHE A 60 7.30 -0.67 -11.78
C PHE A 60 7.96 0.14 -12.92
N GLY A 61 8.52 1.31 -12.63
CA GLY A 61 9.18 2.16 -13.64
C GLY A 61 10.60 1.73 -14.00
N TYR A 62 11.21 0.81 -13.23
CA TYR A 62 12.55 0.24 -13.45
C TYR A 62 13.66 1.29 -13.71
N GLY A 63 13.65 2.39 -12.96
CA GLY A 63 14.60 3.51 -13.09
C GLY A 63 15.15 3.99 -11.75
N TYR A 64 15.91 5.08 -11.77
CA TYR A 64 16.48 5.70 -10.56
C TYR A 64 15.40 6.09 -9.53
N ASN A 65 14.22 6.46 -10.00
CA ASN A 65 13.05 6.78 -9.20
C ASN A 65 12.53 5.61 -8.34
N THR A 66 12.86 4.35 -8.66
CA THR A 66 12.51 3.21 -7.82
C THR A 66 13.22 3.26 -6.47
N ILE A 67 14.50 3.68 -6.44
CA ILE A 67 15.25 3.76 -5.19
C ILE A 67 14.63 4.82 -4.28
N ASP A 68 14.37 6.01 -4.81
CA ASP A 68 13.77 7.11 -4.05
C ASP A 68 12.39 6.73 -3.49
N GLY A 69 11.56 6.07 -4.30
CA GLY A 69 10.25 5.61 -3.86
C GLY A 69 10.28 4.51 -2.81
N MET A 70 11.22 3.57 -2.92
CA MET A 70 11.41 2.53 -1.90
C MET A 70 11.96 3.11 -0.59
N GLU A 71 12.84 4.11 -0.65
CA GLU A 71 13.30 4.82 0.54
C GLU A 71 12.14 5.58 1.22
N GLN A 72 11.28 6.24 0.43
CA GLN A 72 10.10 6.92 0.94
C GLN A 72 9.13 5.92 1.63
N LEU A 73 8.86 4.78 0.99
CA LEU A 73 8.06 3.71 1.60
C LEU A 73 8.68 3.22 2.91
N ALA A 74 9.99 2.96 2.92
CA ALA A 74 10.69 2.48 4.12
C ALA A 74 10.59 3.48 5.28
N LYS A 75 10.73 4.78 5.00
CA LYS A 75 10.54 5.86 5.98
C LYS A 75 9.11 5.91 6.53
N GLU A 76 8.10 5.67 5.69
CA GLU A 76 6.69 5.65 6.11
C GLU A 76 6.36 4.41 6.96
N MET A 77 6.92 3.25 6.58
CA MET A 77 6.68 1.98 7.28
C MET A 77 7.44 1.89 8.61
N TYR A 78 8.64 2.46 8.68
CA TYR A 78 9.55 2.31 9.83
C TYR A 78 10.15 3.66 10.27
N PRO A 79 9.33 4.66 10.63
CA PRO A 79 9.82 6.01 10.92
C PRO A 79 10.86 6.05 12.06
N ASP A 80 10.79 5.12 13.01
CA ASP A 80 11.76 5.02 14.11
C ASP A 80 13.17 4.62 13.68
N LEU A 81 13.34 3.96 12.53
CA LEU A 81 14.64 3.55 12.01
C LEU A 81 15.38 4.65 11.24
N PHE A 82 14.70 5.76 10.91
CA PHE A 82 15.23 6.89 10.13
C PHE A 82 15.34 8.19 10.95
N LYS A 83 15.40 8.05 12.28
CA LYS A 83 15.61 9.15 13.22
C LYS A 83 17.07 9.58 13.30
#